data_AF-A0A7K4F0N1-F1
#
_entry.id   AF-A0A7K4F0N1-F1
#
_cell.length_a   1.000
_cell.length_b   1.000
_cell.length_c   1.000
_cell.angle_alpha   90.00
_cell.angle_beta   90.00
_cell.angle_gamma   90.00
#
_symmetry.space_group_name_H-M   'P 1'
#
loop_
_entity.id
_entity.type
_entity.pdbx_description
1 polymer ?
#
loop_
_entity_poly.entity_id
_entity_poly.type
_entity_poly.pdbx_seq_one_letter_code
_entity_poly.pdbx_strand_id
1 'polypeptide(L)' 'LIPINPTAGDFRRPSKNRVYEFERILTNAGVNCTIRIEKGTEISAACGQLRTDIIG' A
#
# COMPACT_ATOMS: atom_id res chain seq x y z
N LEU A 1 3.40 -7.22 6.29
CA LEU A 1 4.11 -7.29 4.99
C LEU A 1 4.85 -5.98 4.72
N ILE A 2 6.16 -6.02 4.50
CA ILE A 2 6.98 -4.86 4.11
C ILE A 2 7.52 -5.16 2.70
N PRO A 3 7.05 -4.45 1.65
CA PRO A 3 7.65 -4.58 0.32
C PRO A 3 9.11 -4.15 0.37
N ILE A 4 10.00 -4.90 -0.28
CA ILE A 4 11.43 -4.55 -0.33
C ILE A 4 11.62 -3.20 -1.01
N ASN A 5 12.36 -2.31 -0.36
CA ASN A 5 12.83 -1.08 -0.98
C ASN A 5 13.91 -1.41 -2.00
N PRO A 6 13.97 -0.73 -3.16
CA PRO A 6 15.05 -0.93 -4.11
C PRO A 6 16.40 -0.72 -3.42
N THR A 7 17.27 -1.72 -3.45
CA THR A 7 18.65 -1.65 -2.95
C THR A 7 19.60 -1.91 -4.11
N ALA A 8 20.91 -1.75 -3.89
CA ALA A 8 21.93 -1.97 -4.92
C ALA A 8 22.06 -3.44 -5.41
N GLY A 9 21.26 -4.37 -4.87
CA GLY A 9 21.21 -5.77 -5.33
C GLY A 9 20.08 -6.04 -6.34
N ASP A 10 20.04 -7.26 -6.88
CA ASP A 10 19.09 -7.67 -7.94
C ASP A 10 17.62 -7.81 -7.50
N PHE A 11 17.30 -7.48 -6.25
CA PHE A 11 15.94 -7.57 -5.74
C PHE A 11 15.12 -6.35 -6.13
N ARG A 12 14.05 -6.59 -6.89
CA ARG A 12 13.10 -5.56 -7.31
C ARG A 12 11.90 -5.54 -6.38
N ARG A 13 11.38 -4.33 -6.15
CA ARG A 13 10.11 -4.13 -5.46
C ARG A 13 9.02 -4.93 -6.19
N PRO A 14 8.26 -5.79 -5.51
CA PRO A 14 7.14 -6.50 -6.12
C PRO A 14 6.06 -5.50 -6.56
N SER A 15 5.29 -5.86 -7.60
CA SER A 15 4.13 -5.08 -8.00
C SER A 15 3.09 -5.02 -6.87
N LYS A 16 2.29 -3.94 -6.84
CA LYS A 16 1.24 -3.78 -5.82
C LYS A 16 0.30 -4.99 -5.78
N ASN A 17 -0.11 -5.49 -6.95
CA ASN A 17 -1.00 -6.65 -7.05
C ASN A 17 -0.43 -7.89 -6.36
N ARG A 18 0.87 -8.19 -6.54
CA ARG A 18 1.52 -9.32 -5.88
C ARG A 18 1.54 -9.15 -4.36
N VAL A 19 1.77 -7.92 -3.89
CA VAL A 19 1.77 -7.60 -2.45
C VAL A 19 0.38 -7.83 -1.83
N TYR A 20 -0.68 -7.38 -2.50
CA TYR A 20 -2.07 -7.61 -2.05
C TYR A 20 -2.48 -9.07 -2.12
N GLU A 21 -2.09 -9.79 -3.17
CA GLU A 21 -2.37 -11.22 -3.28
C GLU A 21 -1.71 -12.01 -2.14
N PHE A 22 -0.46 -11.69 -1.82
CA PHE A 22 0.25 -12.33 -0.72
C PHE A 22 -0.37 -11.99 0.64
N GLU A 23 -0.78 -10.74 0.85
CA GLU A 23 -1.51 -10.36 2.06
C GLU A 23 -2.81 -11.15 2.19
N ARG A 24 -3.61 -11.28 1.11
CA ARG A 24 -4.84 -12.08 1.09
C ARG A 24 -4.60 -13.55 1.43
N ILE A 25 -3.51 -14.14 0.94
CA ILE A 25 -3.14 -15.53 1.27
C ILE A 25 -2.90 -15.66 2.78
N LEU A 26 -2.20 -14.71 3.39
CA LEU A 26 -1.92 -14.72 4.83
C LEU A 26 -3.19 -14.55 5.66
N THR A 27 -4.05 -13.58 5.31
CA THR A 27 -5.31 -13.36 6.03
C THR A 27 -6.27 -14.55 5.89
N ASN A 28 -6.35 -15.16 4.71
CA ASN A 28 -7.15 -16.37 4.51
C ASN A 28 -6.64 -17.57 5.32
N ALA A 29 -5.35 -17.61 5.63
CA ALA A 29 -4.74 -18.60 6.51
C ALA A 29 -4.90 -18.26 8.02
N GLY A 30 -5.65 -17.20 8.36
CA GLY A 30 -5.84 -16.74 9.74
C GLY A 30 -4.65 -15.94 10.30
N VAL A 31 -3.67 -15.59 9.47
CA VAL A 31 -2.52 -14.78 9.87
C VAL A 31 -2.85 -13.31 9.69
N ASN A 32 -2.94 -12.57 10.79
CA ASN A 32 -3.11 -11.13 10.73
C ASN A 32 -1.89 -10.48 10.05
N CYS A 33 -2.12 -9.80 8.92
CA CYS A 33 -1.08 -9.18 8.12
C CYS A 33 -1.53 -7.80 7.67
N THR A 34 -0.64 -6.80 7.84
CA THR A 34 -0.85 -5.44 7.33
C THR A 34 0.29 -5.05 6.40
N ILE A 35 -0.02 -4.44 5.27
CA ILE A 35 0.99 -3.91 4.34
C ILE A 35 1.50 -2.57 4.86
N ARG A 36 2.81 -2.47 5.14
CA ARG A 36 3.46 -1.20 5.49
C ARG A 36 3.97 -0.55 4.21
N ILE A 37 3.31 0.52 3.80
CA ILE A 37 3.71 1.34 2.64
C ILE A 37 4.32 2.64 3.20
N GLU A 38 5.51 3.02 2.71
CA GLU A 38 6.08 4.33 3.00
C GLU A 38 5.17 5.42 2.41
N LYS A 39 4.69 6.34 3.27
CA LYS A 39 3.71 7.39 2.97
C LYS A 39 4.17 8.47 1.96
N GLY A 40 5.21 8.24 1.16
CA GLY A 40 5.82 9.24 0.26
C GLY A 40 5.50 9.12 -1.23
N THR A 41 5.06 7.95 -1.71
CA THR A 41 4.93 7.69 -3.16
C THR A 41 3.52 7.36 -3.66
N GLU A 42 2.51 7.34 -2.80
CA GLU A 42 1.14 6.93 -3.17
C GLU A 42 0.05 7.99 -2.94
N ILE A 43 0.42 9.18 -2.45
CA ILE A 43 -0.53 10.27 -2.23
C ILE A 43 -0.74 11.10 -3.51
N SER A 44 -1.53 10.55 -4.43
CA SER A 44 -2.48 11.34 -5.23
C SER A 44 -3.94 10.99 -4.87
N ALA A 45 -4.17 10.58 -3.63
CA ALA A 45 -5.50 10.49 -3.03
C ALA A 45 -5.38 10.91 -1.56
N ALA A 46 -5.13 12.20 -1.34
CA ALA A 46 -5.22 12.78 -0.02
C ALA A 46 -6.68 12.72 0.47
N CYS A 47 -6.88 12.19 1.68
CA CYS A 47 -8.03 12.56 2.49
C CYS A 47 -8.09 14.10 2.59
N GLY A 48 -9.21 14.68 2.16
CA GLY A 48 -9.39 16.13 1.99
C GLY A 48 -10.35 16.51 0.84
N GLN A 49 -10.84 15.54 0.05
CA GLN A 49 -11.81 15.75 -1.04
C GLN A 49 -13.28 15.94 -0.59
N LEU A 50 -13.55 16.03 0.71
CA LEU A 50 -14.82 16.56 1.19
C LEU A 50 -14.61 18.04 1.55
N ARG A 51 -14.36 18.87 0.54
CA ARG A 51 -14.78 20.27 0.67
C ARG A 51 -16.29 20.26 0.51
N THR A 52 -16.97 20.44 1.63
CA THR A 52 -18.39 20.76 1.72
C THR A 52 -18.79 21.72 0.60
N ASP A 53 -19.85 21.37 -0.13
CA ASP A 53 -20.67 22.35 -0.84
C ASP A 53 -21.15 23.38 0.19
N ILE A 54 -20.42 24.48 0.35
CA ILE A 54 -20.96 25.69 0.96
C ILE A 54 -20.98 26.73 -0.14
N ILE A 55 -22.20 26.92 -0.61
CA ILE A 55 -22.74 27.95 -1.48
C ILE A 55 -22.00 29.29 -1.29
N GLY A 56 -21.56 29.86 -2.41
CA GLY A 56 -21.16 31.26 -2.59
C GLY A 56 -21.26 31.61 -4.06
#